data_AF-A0A819QPR1-F1
#
_entry.id   AF-A0A819QPR1-F1
#
_cell.length_a   1.000
_cell.length_b   1.000
_cell.length_c   1.000
_cell.angle_alpha   90.00
_cell.angle_beta   90.00
_cell.angle_gamma   90.00
#
_symmetry.space_group_name_H-M   'P 1'
#
loop_
_entity.id
_entity.type
_entity.pdbx_description
1 polymer ?
#
loop_
_entity_poly.entity_id
_entity_poly.type
_entity_poly.pdbx_seq_one_letter_code
_entity_poly.pdbx_strand_id
1 'polypeptide(L)'
;MCRMVIMAVNNELTLFLNSTLTTVEILESDLFEKKINVTINNFCLNTMRSNFLHSLQLIRNMYSGNGLISGLTTNWYPVVAFKATIGTLYMQAQKYNISSCNCATMPACVESMSLELNSGSNWTVPGMMIGCLPLESMLQSTLECIYDEDCLNTITETLLAKSILPLSSTRTRFKPINTTKLTTIASELFIEDWGVEFAYEKYFTSCQPKTCSYTSSERFRIKDSMGTIFTIYGGICILLQFIIPIGYKLHFFFSELALHISFVIVGRNGQGNQLNVPMSLSFDGEGNLYVTDRWNHRIEKFKILL
;
A
#
# COMPACT_ATOMS: atom_id res chain seq x y z
N MET A 1 18.13 8.45 -27.53
CA MET A 1 18.32 8.70 -26.09
C MET A 1 16.99 8.79 -25.34
N CYS A 2 16.05 9.66 -25.74
CA CYS A 2 14.77 9.82 -25.04
C CYS A 2 13.98 8.51 -24.85
N ARG A 3 13.92 7.65 -25.87
CA ARG A 3 13.28 6.32 -25.74
C ARG A 3 13.94 5.42 -24.68
N MET A 4 15.27 5.48 -24.58
CA MET A 4 16.01 4.73 -23.56
C MET A 4 15.70 5.25 -22.15
N VAL A 5 15.59 6.57 -22.01
CA VAL A 5 15.18 7.20 -20.75
C VAL A 5 13.76 6.79 -20.37
N ILE A 6 12.80 6.86 -21.30
CA ILE A 6 11.41 6.42 -21.08
C ILE A 6 11.38 4.96 -20.61
N MET A 7 12.13 4.07 -21.27
CA MET A 7 12.19 2.66 -20.89
C MET A 7 12.83 2.48 -19.50
N ALA A 8 13.91 3.20 -19.19
CA ALA A 8 14.54 3.15 -17.88
C ALA A 8 13.59 3.63 -16.77
N VAL A 9 12.93 4.78 -16.96
CA VAL A 9 11.95 5.33 -16.02
C VAL A 9 10.79 4.36 -15.81
N ASN A 10 10.23 3.79 -16.88
CA ASN A 10 9.12 2.84 -16.76
C ASN A 10 9.52 1.55 -16.02
N ASN A 11 10.74 1.05 -16.25
CA ASN A 11 11.26 -0.13 -15.57
C ASN A 11 11.43 0.13 -14.06
N GLU A 12 12.07 1.25 -13.71
CA GLU A 12 12.26 1.64 -12.31
C GLU A 12 10.94 1.93 -11.60
N LEU A 13 9.98 2.56 -12.28
CA LEU A 13 8.64 2.80 -11.75
C LEU A 13 7.92 1.48 -11.45
N THR A 14 8.03 0.50 -12.35
CA THR A 14 7.43 -0.83 -12.14
C THR A 14 8.05 -1.52 -10.91
N LEU A 15 9.37 -1.44 -10.75
CA LEU A 15 10.06 -2.00 -9.59
C LEU A 15 9.64 -1.30 -8.30
N PHE A 16 9.53 0.03 -8.32
CA PHE A 16 9.08 0.82 -7.16
C PHE A 16 7.64 0.49 -6.76
N LEU A 17 6.72 0.41 -7.72
CA LEU A 17 5.31 0.09 -7.46
C LEU A 17 5.09 -1.35 -6.96
N ASN A 18 5.99 -2.27 -7.32
CA ASN A 18 5.97 -3.64 -6.79
C ASN A 18 6.63 -3.76 -5.41
N SER A 19 7.37 -2.74 -4.97
CA SER A 19 7.98 -2.75 -3.64
C SER A 19 6.93 -2.47 -2.56
N THR A 20 6.83 -3.34 -1.57
CA THR A 20 5.91 -3.16 -0.44
C THR A 20 6.61 -2.41 0.69
N LEU A 21 6.11 -1.21 0.99
CA LEU A 21 6.54 -0.45 2.17
C LEU A 21 5.66 -0.86 3.36
N THR A 22 5.88 -2.06 3.90
CA THR A 22 5.19 -2.50 5.12
C THR A 22 6.00 -2.11 6.36
N THR A 23 5.36 -1.46 7.32
CA THR A 23 5.94 -1.24 8.66
C THR A 23 5.25 -2.14 9.66
N VAL A 24 6.03 -2.75 10.54
CA VAL A 24 5.51 -3.59 11.63
C VAL A 24 4.89 -2.71 12.73
N GLU A 25 5.36 -1.46 12.84
CA GLU A 25 4.91 -0.48 13.81
C GLU A 25 3.92 0.50 13.18
N ILE A 26 2.91 0.88 13.97
CA ILE A 26 1.96 1.94 13.64
C ILE A 26 2.70 3.27 13.76
N LEU A 27 2.81 3.98 12.65
CA LEU A 27 3.45 5.30 12.59
C LEU A 27 2.42 6.40 12.82
N GLU A 28 2.84 7.47 13.48
CA GLU A 28 2.11 8.74 13.51
C GLU A 28 1.99 9.31 12.09
N SER A 29 0.87 9.97 11.77
CA SER A 29 0.56 10.48 10.43
C SER A 29 1.68 11.36 9.86
N ASP A 30 2.17 12.31 10.65
CA ASP A 30 3.23 13.24 10.23
C ASP A 30 4.54 12.53 9.91
N LEU A 31 4.89 11.50 10.70
CA LEU A 31 6.09 10.71 10.49
C LEU A 31 5.97 9.81 9.26
N PHE A 32 4.77 9.24 9.03
CA PHE A 32 4.46 8.47 7.83
C PHE A 32 4.61 9.33 6.58
N GLU A 33 3.99 10.52 6.54
CA GLU A 33 4.07 11.44 5.40
C GLU A 33 5.51 11.87 5.12
N LYS A 34 6.28 12.23 6.15
CA LYS A 34 7.71 12.54 5.99
C LYS A 34 8.48 11.37 5.40
N LYS A 35 8.26 10.15 5.91
CA LYS A 35 8.98 8.96 5.43
C LYS A 35 8.62 8.64 3.97
N ILE A 36 7.35 8.76 3.59
CA ILE A 36 6.90 8.56 2.22
C ILE A 36 7.50 9.62 1.29
N ASN A 37 7.43 10.91 1.66
CA ASN A 37 8.00 11.98 0.86
C ASN A 37 9.52 11.82 0.66
N VAL A 38 10.26 11.45 1.71
CA VAL A 38 11.70 11.17 1.59
C VAL A 38 11.96 9.98 0.67
N THR A 39 11.14 8.92 0.78
CA THR A 39 11.28 7.72 -0.06
C THR A 39 11.02 8.03 -1.54
N ILE A 40 9.95 8.77 -1.83
CA ILE A 40 9.60 9.21 -3.19
C ILE A 40 10.68 10.14 -3.74
N ASN A 41 11.13 11.13 -2.96
CA ASN A 41 12.19 12.05 -3.39
C ASN A 41 13.50 11.31 -3.66
N ASN A 42 13.87 10.34 -2.82
CA ASN A 42 15.07 9.54 -3.04
C ASN A 42 14.96 8.68 -4.31
N PHE A 43 13.77 8.11 -4.56
CA PHE A 43 13.50 7.38 -5.81
C PHE A 43 13.62 8.29 -7.04
N CYS A 44 12.96 9.45 -7.03
CA CYS A 44 12.92 10.42 -8.12
C CYS A 44 14.29 11.02 -8.45
N LEU A 45 15.04 11.45 -7.43
CA LEU A 45 16.26 12.24 -7.62
C LEU A 45 17.55 11.42 -7.61
N ASN A 46 17.56 10.26 -6.94
CA ASN A 46 18.78 9.48 -6.75
C ASN A 46 18.73 8.15 -7.49
N THR A 47 17.76 7.29 -7.20
CA THR A 47 17.73 5.91 -7.73
C THR A 47 17.63 5.91 -9.26
N MET A 48 16.61 6.56 -9.82
CA MET A 48 16.41 6.56 -11.27
C MET A 48 17.57 7.23 -12.02
N ARG A 49 18.03 8.36 -11.51
CA ARG A 49 19.16 9.10 -12.07
C ARG A 49 20.45 8.26 -12.07
N SER A 50 20.79 7.63 -10.95
CA SER A 50 22.02 6.85 -10.82
C SER A 50 22.03 5.65 -11.76
N ASN A 51 20.93 4.89 -11.83
CA ASN A 51 20.83 3.72 -12.69
C ASN A 51 20.95 4.09 -14.18
N PHE A 52 20.31 5.18 -14.58
CA PHE A 52 20.44 5.70 -15.93
C PHE A 52 21.87 6.13 -16.25
N LEU A 53 22.53 6.87 -15.36
CA LEU A 53 23.91 7.31 -15.55
C LEU A 53 24.89 6.15 -15.63
N HIS A 54 24.71 5.10 -14.83
CA HIS A 54 25.52 3.87 -14.94
C HIS A 54 25.32 3.17 -16.29
N SER A 55 24.07 3.06 -16.75
CA SER A 55 23.75 2.48 -18.05
C SER A 55 24.38 3.29 -19.19
N LEU A 56 24.29 4.62 -19.11
CA LEU A 56 24.90 5.53 -20.07
C LEU A 56 26.41 5.40 -20.07
N GLN A 57 27.04 5.33 -18.90
CA GLN A 57 28.49 5.17 -18.78
C GLN A 57 28.97 3.83 -19.34
N LEU A 58 28.23 2.75 -19.11
CA LEU A 58 28.52 1.44 -19.70
C LEU A 58 28.52 1.53 -21.22
N ILE A 59 27.49 2.14 -21.81
CA ILE A 59 27.39 2.35 -23.25
C ILE A 59 28.58 3.16 -23.78
N ARG A 60 28.94 4.27 -23.10
CA ARG A 60 30.09 5.10 -23.48
C ARG A 60 31.40 4.30 -23.51
N ASN A 61 31.65 3.50 -22.48
CA ASN A 61 32.84 2.65 -22.38
C ASN A 61 32.87 1.57 -23.48
N MET A 62 31.72 0.99 -23.83
CA MET A 62 31.62 0.00 -24.91
C MET A 62 31.92 0.62 -26.28
N TYR A 63 31.44 1.83 -26.54
CA TYR A 63 31.69 2.52 -27.82
C TYR A 63 33.16 2.97 -27.97
N SER A 64 33.79 3.44 -26.90
CA SER A 64 35.19 3.89 -26.96
C SER A 64 36.17 2.76 -27.31
N GLY A 65 35.91 1.53 -26.83
CA GLY A 65 36.83 0.39 -27.03
C GLY A 65 36.78 -0.20 -28.45
N ASN A 66 35.65 -0.07 -29.15
CA ASN A 66 35.44 -0.76 -30.43
C ASN A 66 35.96 0.00 -31.65
N GLY A 67 36.35 1.28 -31.52
CA GLY A 67 36.91 2.06 -32.64
C GLY A 67 36.01 2.13 -33.89
N LEU A 68 34.71 1.91 -33.75
CA LEU A 68 33.77 1.84 -34.87
C LEU A 68 33.76 3.15 -35.63
N ILE A 69 34.08 3.12 -36.92
CA ILE A 69 34.05 4.30 -37.79
C ILE A 69 32.64 4.89 -37.77
N SER A 70 32.54 6.14 -37.35
CA SER A 70 31.30 6.90 -37.49
C SER A 70 30.97 7.06 -38.98
N GLY A 71 29.70 7.06 -39.35
CA GLY A 71 29.29 7.21 -40.76
C GLY A 71 29.81 8.48 -41.43
N LEU A 72 30.14 9.51 -40.64
CA LEU A 72 30.70 10.79 -41.09
C LEU A 72 32.22 10.88 -40.85
N THR A 73 32.89 9.80 -40.48
CA THR A 73 34.34 9.72 -40.25
C THR A 73 34.90 10.71 -39.21
N THR A 74 34.07 11.14 -38.25
CA THR A 74 34.42 12.14 -37.21
C THR A 74 35.32 11.58 -36.10
N ASN A 75 35.56 10.27 -36.09
CA ASN A 75 36.52 9.62 -35.18
C ASN A 75 37.70 8.97 -35.89
N TRP A 76 37.42 8.25 -36.97
CA TRP A 76 38.40 7.50 -37.73
C TRP A 76 38.06 7.66 -39.20
N TYR A 77 39.06 7.89 -40.02
CA TYR A 77 38.90 8.03 -41.46
C TYR A 77 39.93 7.15 -42.20
N PRO A 78 39.54 6.58 -43.35
CA PRO A 78 40.46 5.79 -44.16
C PRO A 78 41.50 6.69 -44.82
N VAL A 79 42.76 6.28 -44.78
CA VAL A 79 43.87 6.92 -45.48
C VAL A 79 44.48 5.91 -46.43
N VAL A 80 44.64 6.33 -47.69
CA VAL A 80 45.36 5.57 -48.71
C VAL A 80 46.75 6.18 -48.82
N ALA A 81 47.78 5.44 -48.39
CA ALA A 81 49.17 5.82 -48.64
C ALA A 81 49.75 5.00 -49.79
N PHE A 82 50.36 5.69 -50.73
CA PHE A 82 51.10 5.07 -51.83
C PHE A 82 52.58 5.03 -51.49
N LYS A 83 53.15 3.82 -51.48
CA LYS A 83 54.60 3.62 -51.51
C LYS A 83 54.94 2.87 -52.79
N ALA A 84 55.67 3.55 -53.68
CA ALA A 84 56.01 3.06 -55.02
C ALA A 84 54.77 2.63 -55.84
N THR A 85 54.45 1.33 -55.88
CA THR A 85 53.38 0.73 -56.70
C THR A 85 52.27 0.05 -55.88
N ILE A 86 52.38 -0.01 -54.55
CA ILE A 86 51.37 -0.63 -53.68
C ILE A 86 50.68 0.46 -52.86
N GLY A 87 49.35 0.55 -53.01
CA GLY A 87 48.48 1.35 -52.16
C GLY A 87 48.18 0.59 -50.88
N THR A 88 48.46 1.19 -49.72
CA THR A 88 48.10 0.62 -48.41
C THR A 88 46.93 1.42 -47.85
N LEU A 89 45.83 0.74 -47.56
CA LEU A 89 44.68 1.33 -46.86
C LEU A 89 44.85 1.09 -45.36
N TYR A 90 44.87 2.16 -44.57
CA TYR A 90 44.85 2.08 -43.11
C TYR A 90 43.92 3.13 -42.52
N MET A 91 43.52 2.91 -41.28
CA MET A 91 42.66 3.84 -40.54
C MET A 91 43.52 4.82 -39.75
N GLN A 92 43.15 6.10 -39.81
CA GLN A 92 43.76 7.14 -38.99
C GLN A 92 42.72 7.76 -38.07
N ALA A 93 43.09 7.97 -36.81
CA ALA A 93 42.24 8.65 -35.84
C ALA A 93 42.18 10.15 -36.12
N GLN A 94 40.97 10.71 -36.00
CA GLN A 94 40.71 12.13 -36.14
C GLN A 94 41.36 12.90 -34.99
N LYS A 95 41.92 14.05 -35.34
CA LYS A 95 42.54 14.99 -34.40
C LYS A 95 41.78 16.32 -34.47
N TYR A 96 41.40 16.83 -33.29
CA TYR A 96 40.70 18.11 -33.16
C TYR A 96 41.67 19.18 -32.66
N ASN A 97 41.55 20.41 -33.18
CA ASN A 97 42.63 21.40 -33.20
C ASN A 97 42.81 22.11 -31.86
N ILE A 98 41.78 22.13 -31.01
CA ILE A 98 41.71 22.96 -29.79
C ILE A 98 42.56 22.41 -28.62
N SER A 99 42.92 21.11 -28.60
CA SER A 99 43.43 20.51 -27.35
C SER A 99 44.42 19.35 -27.50
N SER A 100 45.10 19.20 -28.64
CA SER A 100 45.85 17.97 -28.96
C SER A 100 44.97 16.71 -28.81
N CYS A 101 43.67 16.88 -29.06
CA CYS A 101 42.65 15.86 -28.86
C CYS A 101 42.75 14.82 -29.96
N ASN A 102 42.96 13.57 -29.59
CA ASN A 102 43.09 12.45 -30.53
C ASN A 102 42.07 11.37 -30.17
N CYS A 103 41.22 11.02 -31.14
CA CYS A 103 40.18 10.02 -30.95
C CYS A 103 40.70 8.61 -30.61
N ALA A 104 41.98 8.32 -30.88
CA ALA A 104 42.60 7.07 -30.47
C ALA A 104 42.88 6.98 -28.96
N THR A 105 43.13 8.13 -28.31
CA THR A 105 43.51 8.17 -26.88
C THR A 105 42.42 8.77 -26.00
N MET A 106 41.58 9.65 -26.55
CA MET A 106 40.57 10.39 -25.83
C MET A 106 39.25 10.39 -26.61
N PRO A 107 38.31 9.47 -26.29
CA PRO A 107 37.04 9.35 -27.01
C PRO A 107 36.06 10.51 -26.72
N ALA A 108 36.28 11.27 -25.64
CA ALA A 108 35.46 12.41 -25.24
C ALA A 108 35.82 13.73 -25.95
N CYS A 109 36.72 13.68 -26.93
CA CYS A 109 37.12 14.87 -27.68
C CYS A 109 35.97 15.42 -28.52
N VAL A 110 35.78 16.74 -28.41
CA VAL A 110 34.79 17.52 -29.15
C VAL A 110 35.37 18.87 -29.57
N GLU A 111 34.84 19.43 -30.64
CA GLU A 111 35.14 20.75 -31.20
C GLU A 111 33.82 21.38 -31.67
N SER A 112 33.76 22.71 -31.78
CA SER A 112 32.58 23.41 -32.29
C SER A 112 32.32 23.02 -33.75
N MET A 113 31.06 22.72 -34.05
CA MET A 113 30.65 22.39 -35.42
C MET A 113 30.74 23.65 -36.29
N SER A 114 31.37 23.52 -37.46
CA SER A 114 31.41 24.57 -38.48
C SER A 114 30.79 24.09 -39.78
N LEU A 115 30.01 24.97 -40.41
CA LEU A 115 29.47 24.79 -41.76
C LEU A 115 30.17 25.76 -42.72
N GLU A 116 30.44 25.30 -43.93
CA GLU A 116 30.87 26.17 -45.02
C GLU A 116 29.64 26.84 -45.62
N LEU A 117 29.58 28.17 -45.54
CA LEU A 117 28.49 28.95 -46.11
C LEU A 117 28.63 29.02 -47.63
N ASN A 118 27.53 29.33 -48.34
CA ASN A 118 27.54 29.54 -49.79
C ASN A 118 28.51 30.64 -50.24
N SER A 119 28.89 31.55 -49.33
CA SER A 119 29.92 32.58 -49.52
C SER A 119 31.36 32.06 -49.46
N GLY A 120 31.59 30.78 -49.15
CA GLY A 120 32.91 30.17 -48.94
C GLY A 120 33.54 30.48 -47.58
N SER A 121 32.79 31.10 -46.65
CA SER A 121 33.24 31.38 -45.28
C SER A 121 32.76 30.30 -44.31
N ASN A 122 33.60 29.92 -43.35
CA ASN A 122 33.21 28.98 -42.29
C ASN A 122 32.42 29.69 -41.19
N TRP A 123 31.22 29.20 -40.90
CA TRP A 123 30.37 29.66 -39.81
C TRP A 123 30.24 28.56 -38.74
N THR A 124 30.51 28.91 -37.49
CA THR A 124 30.35 27.99 -36.36
C THR A 124 28.91 27.99 -35.87
N VAL A 125 28.31 26.82 -35.78
CA VAL A 125 26.95 26.66 -35.29
C VAL A 125 26.94 26.82 -33.76
N PRO A 126 26.26 27.84 -33.21
CA PRO A 126 26.13 28.05 -31.76
C PRO A 126 25.67 26.77 -31.05
N GLY A 127 26.42 26.37 -30.02
CA GLY A 127 26.05 25.29 -29.13
C GLY A 127 26.22 23.88 -29.68
N MET A 128 26.46 23.72 -30.99
CA MET A 128 26.60 22.41 -31.60
C MET A 128 28.06 21.98 -31.62
N MET A 129 28.30 20.76 -31.15
CA MET A 129 29.63 20.16 -31.08
C MET A 129 29.71 18.96 -32.01
N ILE A 130 30.86 18.80 -32.65
CA ILE A 130 31.29 17.59 -33.36
C ILE A 130 32.43 16.94 -32.58
N GLY A 131 32.61 15.63 -32.67
CA GLY A 131 33.61 14.94 -31.88
C GLY A 131 33.79 13.49 -32.30
N CYS A 132 34.62 12.78 -31.54
CA CYS A 132 34.95 11.39 -31.84
C CYS A 132 33.70 10.51 -31.83
N LEU A 133 32.94 10.55 -30.73
CA LEU A 133 31.72 9.77 -30.63
C LEU A 133 30.51 10.66 -30.89
N PRO A 134 29.55 10.26 -31.73
CA PRO A 134 28.29 11.00 -31.92
C PRO A 134 27.55 11.24 -30.59
N LEU A 135 27.62 10.26 -29.67
CA LEU A 135 27.05 10.39 -28.34
C LEU A 135 27.72 11.51 -27.52
N GLU A 136 29.05 11.60 -27.51
CA GLU A 136 29.78 12.67 -26.80
C GLU A 136 29.54 14.03 -27.42
N SER A 137 29.54 14.09 -28.75
CA SER A 137 29.25 15.30 -29.53
C SER A 137 27.87 15.86 -29.15
N MET A 138 26.85 14.99 -29.14
CA MET A 138 25.50 15.35 -28.73
C MET A 138 25.44 15.79 -27.26
N LEU A 139 26.07 15.03 -26.34
CA LEU A 139 26.02 15.33 -24.92
C LEU A 139 26.70 16.67 -24.57
N GLN A 140 27.82 16.99 -25.22
CA GLN A 140 28.54 18.26 -24.98
C GLN A 140 27.90 19.46 -25.67
N SER A 141 26.96 19.23 -26.60
CA SER A 141 26.20 20.29 -27.27
C SER A 141 25.16 20.92 -26.34
N THR A 142 24.81 22.17 -26.62
CA THR A 142 23.65 22.89 -26.06
C THR A 142 22.55 22.99 -27.12
N LEU A 143 21.35 23.40 -26.73
CA LEU A 143 20.21 23.50 -27.64
C LEU A 143 19.99 24.91 -28.18
N GLU A 144 20.93 25.84 -27.94
CA GLU A 144 20.72 27.28 -28.15
C GLU A 144 20.29 27.64 -29.58
N CYS A 145 20.92 27.05 -30.58
CA CYS A 145 20.56 27.27 -31.97
C CYS A 145 19.13 26.84 -32.30
N ILE A 146 18.58 25.82 -31.64
CA ILE A 146 17.23 25.32 -31.92
C ILE A 146 16.14 26.27 -31.39
N TYR A 147 16.50 27.14 -30.45
CA TYR A 147 15.61 28.19 -29.92
C TYR A 147 15.81 29.54 -30.62
N ASP A 148 16.77 29.64 -31.54
CA ASP A 148 17.15 30.87 -32.24
C ASP A 148 16.72 30.78 -33.72
N GLU A 149 15.87 31.72 -34.13
CA GLU A 149 15.35 31.79 -35.50
C GLU A 149 16.45 32.08 -36.52
N ASP A 150 17.36 32.99 -36.22
CA ASP A 150 18.45 33.38 -37.13
C ASP A 150 19.42 32.23 -37.34
N CYS A 151 19.70 31.49 -36.27
CA CYS A 151 20.55 30.30 -36.32
C CYS A 151 19.93 29.20 -37.20
N LEU A 152 18.64 28.91 -37.01
CA LEU A 152 17.93 27.91 -37.82
C LEU A 152 17.84 28.30 -39.29
N ASN A 153 17.54 29.57 -39.59
CA ASN A 153 17.49 30.08 -40.96
C ASN A 153 18.83 29.85 -41.67
N THR A 154 19.95 30.21 -41.03
CA THR A 154 21.31 29.99 -41.55
C THR A 154 21.58 28.52 -41.87
N ILE A 155 21.18 27.59 -40.98
CA ILE A 155 21.33 26.15 -41.21
C ILE A 155 20.48 25.69 -42.39
N THR A 156 19.21 26.11 -42.46
CA THR A 156 18.28 25.66 -43.52
C THR A 156 18.70 26.14 -44.90
N GLU A 157 19.22 27.37 -44.99
CA GLU A 157 19.78 27.92 -46.23
C GLU A 157 21.04 27.16 -46.67
N THR A 158 21.93 26.85 -45.73
CA THR A 158 23.19 26.15 -46.02
C THR A 158 22.96 24.69 -46.42
N LEU A 159 22.00 24.01 -45.79
CA LEU A 159 21.70 22.60 -46.04
C LEU A 159 20.63 22.36 -47.12
N LEU A 160 20.11 23.41 -47.76
CA LEU A 160 18.97 23.33 -48.69
C LEU A 160 17.78 22.57 -48.10
N ALA A 161 17.55 22.75 -46.79
CA ALA A 161 16.52 22.07 -46.04
C ALA A 161 15.22 22.89 -45.99
N LYS A 162 14.10 22.24 -45.67
CA LYS A 162 12.84 22.91 -45.40
C LYS A 162 12.99 23.82 -44.17
N SER A 163 12.35 24.99 -44.18
CA SER A 163 12.36 25.89 -43.01
C SER A 163 11.84 25.18 -41.76
N ILE A 164 12.49 25.47 -40.63
CA ILE A 164 12.19 24.87 -39.32
C ILE A 164 11.77 26.00 -38.39
N LEU A 165 10.71 25.77 -37.61
CA LEU A 165 10.26 26.72 -36.59
C LEU A 165 11.11 26.55 -35.32
N PRO A 166 11.55 27.65 -34.68
CA PRO A 166 12.27 27.58 -33.41
C PRO A 166 11.40 27.03 -32.29
N LEU A 167 12.03 26.36 -31.33
CA LEU A 167 11.34 25.88 -30.13
C LEU A 167 11.00 27.03 -29.18
N SER A 168 9.95 26.84 -28.36
CA SER A 168 9.55 27.80 -27.35
C SER A 168 10.25 27.54 -26.02
N SER A 169 10.99 28.54 -25.52
CA SER A 169 11.74 28.48 -24.26
C SER A 169 10.87 28.60 -22.99
N THR A 170 9.55 28.75 -23.14
CA THR A 170 8.66 29.00 -22.00
C THR A 170 8.37 27.76 -21.16
N ARG A 171 8.44 26.56 -21.77
CA ARG A 171 7.99 25.30 -21.13
C ARG A 171 9.10 24.51 -20.45
N THR A 172 10.37 24.84 -20.67
CA THR A 172 11.49 24.08 -20.12
C THR A 172 12.04 24.71 -18.84
N ARG A 173 12.31 23.88 -17.83
CA ARG A 173 13.04 24.28 -16.60
C ARG A 173 14.55 24.39 -16.82
N PHE A 174 15.07 23.82 -17.90
CA PHE A 174 16.49 23.79 -18.21
C PHE A 174 16.96 25.14 -18.76
N LYS A 175 17.25 26.09 -17.85
CA LYS A 175 17.70 27.45 -18.16
C LYS A 175 19.03 27.76 -17.48
N PRO A 176 19.91 28.58 -18.10
CA PRO A 176 19.72 29.23 -19.40
C PRO A 176 20.13 28.30 -20.56
N ILE A 177 19.41 28.41 -21.69
CA ILE A 177 19.50 27.45 -22.82
C ILE A 177 20.87 27.50 -23.51
N ASN A 178 21.50 28.68 -23.53
CA ASN A 178 22.82 28.92 -24.13
C ASN A 178 23.96 28.14 -23.46
N THR A 179 23.90 27.96 -22.13
CA THR A 179 24.97 27.26 -21.40
C THR A 179 24.60 25.85 -20.98
N THR A 180 23.31 25.49 -21.00
CA THR A 180 22.86 24.19 -20.50
C THR A 180 23.19 23.09 -21.50
N LYS A 181 24.20 22.29 -21.17
CA LYS A 181 24.61 21.12 -21.97
C LYS A 181 23.58 20.01 -21.90
N LEU A 182 23.47 19.26 -22.99
CA LEU A 182 22.66 18.05 -23.06
C LEU A 182 23.11 16.98 -22.07
N THR A 183 24.38 16.96 -21.61
CA THR A 183 24.83 16.14 -20.48
C THR A 183 23.99 16.38 -19.24
N THR A 184 23.72 17.65 -18.92
CA THR A 184 22.99 18.04 -17.71
C THR A 184 21.53 17.64 -17.83
N ILE A 185 20.92 17.93 -18.98
CA ILE A 185 19.53 17.54 -19.26
C ILE A 185 19.38 16.01 -19.21
N ALA A 186 20.32 15.28 -19.79
CA ALA A 186 20.35 13.82 -19.74
C ALA A 186 20.52 13.27 -18.31
N SER A 187 21.36 13.89 -17.49
CA SER A 187 21.54 13.50 -16.09
C SER A 187 20.27 13.72 -15.25
N GLU A 188 19.40 14.61 -15.71
CA GLU A 188 18.11 14.92 -15.12
C GLU A 188 16.95 14.21 -15.84
N LEU A 189 17.27 13.17 -16.62
CA LEU A 189 16.32 12.31 -17.34
C LEU A 189 15.40 13.06 -18.31
N PHE A 190 15.76 14.26 -18.75
CA PHE A 190 14.88 15.12 -19.56
C PHE A 190 13.52 15.41 -18.89
N ILE A 191 13.43 15.30 -17.55
CA ILE A 191 12.18 15.48 -16.81
C ILE A 191 12.03 16.95 -16.43
N GLU A 192 10.92 17.53 -16.87
CA GLU A 192 10.56 18.92 -16.60
C GLU A 192 9.96 19.09 -15.21
N ASP A 193 9.11 18.17 -14.76
CA ASP A 193 8.51 18.20 -13.42
C ASP A 193 8.07 16.80 -12.95
N TRP A 194 7.98 16.62 -11.63
CA TRP A 194 7.51 15.40 -10.99
C TRP A 194 6.14 15.65 -10.33
N GLY A 195 5.09 15.07 -10.92
CA GLY A 195 3.76 15.05 -10.32
C GLY A 195 3.58 13.83 -9.42
N VAL A 196 3.33 14.06 -8.12
CA VAL A 196 3.01 13.00 -7.15
C VAL A 196 1.55 13.13 -6.74
N GLU A 197 0.77 12.06 -6.90
CA GLU A 197 -0.64 11.99 -6.49
C GLU A 197 -0.84 10.83 -5.49
N PHE A 198 -1.51 11.13 -4.38
CA PHE A 198 -1.81 10.15 -3.33
C PHE A 198 -3.26 9.69 -3.44
N ALA A 199 -3.47 8.40 -3.73
CA ALA A 199 -4.79 7.79 -3.84
C ALA A 199 -5.06 6.81 -2.69
N TYR A 200 -5.66 7.31 -1.59
CA TYR A 200 -5.96 6.48 -0.42
C TYR A 200 -7.19 5.57 -0.60
N GLU A 201 -8.08 5.87 -1.54
CA GLU A 201 -9.29 5.07 -1.77
C GLU A 201 -8.97 3.61 -2.07
N LYS A 202 -8.01 3.34 -2.96
CA LYS A 202 -7.60 1.96 -3.32
C LYS A 202 -7.13 1.15 -2.11
N TYR A 203 -6.44 1.82 -1.19
CA TYR A 203 -6.00 1.22 0.06
C TYR A 203 -7.21 0.88 0.94
N PHE A 204 -8.09 1.86 1.19
CA PHE A 204 -9.27 1.65 2.04
C PHE A 204 -10.23 0.60 1.46
N THR A 205 -10.41 0.54 0.13
CA THR A 205 -11.21 -0.52 -0.50
C THR A 205 -10.57 -1.90 -0.35
N SER A 206 -9.24 -1.99 -0.39
CA SER A 206 -8.52 -3.26 -0.21
C SER A 206 -8.49 -3.71 1.25
N CYS A 207 -8.47 -2.75 2.19
CA CYS A 207 -8.42 -3.00 3.63
C CYS A 207 -9.79 -3.01 4.31
N GLN A 208 -10.90 -2.93 3.56
CA GLN A 208 -12.23 -2.96 4.14
C GLN A 208 -12.46 -4.27 4.92
N PRO A 209 -12.87 -4.19 6.20
CA PRO A 209 -13.18 -5.40 6.96
C PRO A 209 -14.38 -6.10 6.32
N LYS A 210 -14.27 -7.42 6.12
CA LYS A 210 -15.37 -8.23 5.56
C LYS A 210 -16.62 -8.21 6.44
N THR A 211 -16.46 -8.00 7.74
CA THR A 211 -17.53 -7.89 8.71
C THR A 211 -17.19 -6.85 9.78
N CYS A 212 -18.07 -5.87 9.96
CA CYS A 212 -18.02 -4.96 11.10
C CYS A 212 -18.99 -5.47 12.17
N SER A 213 -18.44 -5.97 13.28
CA SER A 213 -19.19 -6.22 14.50
C SER A 213 -18.91 -5.07 15.48
N TYR A 214 -19.95 -4.39 15.94
CA TYR A 214 -19.82 -3.43 17.02
C TYR A 214 -20.69 -3.89 18.20
N THR A 215 -20.13 -3.85 19.40
CA THR A 215 -20.85 -4.05 20.64
C THR A 215 -21.29 -2.68 21.16
N SER A 216 -22.55 -2.32 20.91
CA SER A 216 -23.14 -1.14 21.55
C SER A 216 -23.37 -1.44 23.02
N SER A 217 -22.56 -0.85 23.91
CA SER A 217 -22.86 -0.80 25.34
C SER A 217 -23.69 0.45 25.60
N GLU A 218 -25.01 0.33 25.51
CA GLU A 218 -25.87 1.42 25.97
C GLU A 218 -25.68 1.59 27.48
N ARG A 219 -25.12 2.73 27.89
CA ARG A 219 -25.14 3.13 29.30
C ARG A 219 -26.60 3.32 29.71
N PHE A 220 -27.05 2.51 30.69
CA PHE A 220 -28.36 2.56 31.31
C PHE A 220 -28.88 4.00 31.47
N ARG A 221 -29.86 4.38 30.65
CA ARG A 221 -30.56 5.67 30.79
C ARG A 221 -31.67 5.53 31.82
N ILE A 222 -31.63 6.37 32.85
CA ILE A 222 -32.57 6.37 33.99
C ILE A 222 -34.05 6.43 33.55
N LYS A 223 -34.33 7.06 32.40
CA LYS A 223 -35.70 7.14 31.83
C LYS A 223 -36.27 5.78 31.43
N ASP A 224 -35.44 4.84 30.96
CA ASP A 224 -35.90 3.53 30.49
C ASP A 224 -36.14 2.56 31.66
N SER A 225 -35.46 2.78 32.80
CA SER A 225 -35.67 2.02 34.04
C SER A 225 -36.99 2.36 34.75
N MET A 226 -37.48 3.59 34.64
CA MET A 226 -38.77 3.95 35.23
C MET A 226 -39.92 3.21 34.55
N GLY A 227 -39.89 3.12 33.21
CA GLY A 227 -40.91 2.42 32.44
C GLY A 227 -41.01 0.93 32.77
N THR A 228 -39.87 0.27 33.00
CA THR A 228 -39.82 -1.15 33.37
C THR A 228 -40.31 -1.41 34.81
N ILE A 229 -40.00 -0.52 35.76
CA ILE A 229 -40.51 -0.65 37.14
C ILE A 229 -42.03 -0.47 37.18
N PHE A 230 -42.58 0.52 36.45
CA PHE A 230 -44.03 0.73 36.39
C PHE A 230 -44.78 -0.44 35.74
N THR A 231 -44.20 -1.07 34.71
CA THR A 231 -44.80 -2.25 34.06
C THR A 231 -44.77 -3.50 34.94
N ILE A 232 -43.69 -3.74 35.68
CA ILE A 232 -43.59 -4.86 36.63
C ILE A 232 -44.60 -4.67 37.77
N TYR A 233 -44.69 -3.46 38.33
CA TYR A 233 -45.62 -3.15 39.43
C TYR A 233 -47.08 -3.31 38.98
N GLY A 234 -47.41 -2.82 37.78
CA GLY A 234 -48.73 -2.99 37.18
C GLY A 234 -49.10 -4.47 36.96
N GLY A 235 -48.19 -5.28 36.41
CA GLY A 235 -48.42 -6.70 36.18
C GLY A 235 -48.64 -7.51 37.47
N ILE A 236 -47.84 -7.22 38.50
CA ILE A 236 -47.95 -7.88 39.82
C ILE A 236 -49.27 -7.53 40.51
N CYS A 237 -49.69 -6.26 40.46
CA CYS A 237 -50.98 -5.85 41.04
C CYS A 237 -52.17 -6.54 40.37
N ILE A 238 -52.15 -6.68 39.03
CA ILE A 238 -53.21 -7.37 38.29
C ILE A 238 -53.24 -8.86 38.67
N LEU A 239 -52.08 -9.53 38.71
CA LEU A 239 -51.99 -10.94 39.12
C LEU A 239 -52.50 -11.19 40.55
N LEU A 240 -52.13 -10.32 41.50
CA LEU A 240 -52.58 -10.41 42.89
C LEU A 240 -54.11 -10.27 43.01
N GLN A 241 -54.74 -9.42 42.19
CA GLN A 241 -56.20 -9.26 42.17
C GLN A 241 -56.94 -10.52 41.70
N PHE A 242 -56.32 -11.42 40.95
CA PHE A 242 -56.92 -12.71 40.58
C PHE A 242 -56.60 -13.82 41.59
N ILE A 243 -55.38 -13.84 42.13
CA ILE A 243 -54.93 -14.91 43.03
C ILE A 243 -55.59 -14.81 44.41
N ILE A 244 -55.74 -13.60 44.96
CA ILE A 244 -56.39 -13.39 46.28
C ILE A 244 -57.83 -13.95 46.29
N PRO A 245 -58.67 -13.68 45.26
CA PRO A 245 -60.02 -14.21 45.25
C PRO A 245 -60.10 -15.74 45.13
N ILE A 246 -59.21 -16.32 44.34
CA ILE A 246 -59.10 -17.77 44.17
C ILE A 246 -58.60 -18.43 45.46
N GLY A 247 -57.63 -17.81 46.13
CA GLY A 247 -57.07 -18.26 47.40
C GLY A 247 -58.08 -18.27 48.54
N TYR A 248 -58.91 -17.21 48.69
CA TYR A 248 -59.96 -17.22 49.71
C TYR A 248 -61.03 -18.28 49.40
N LYS A 249 -61.40 -18.46 48.12
CA LYS A 249 -62.36 -19.49 47.71
C LYS A 249 -61.85 -20.89 47.98
N LEU A 250 -60.57 -21.17 47.68
CA LEU A 250 -59.93 -22.44 47.97
C LEU A 250 -59.83 -22.69 49.48
N HIS A 251 -59.44 -21.68 50.27
CA HIS A 251 -59.38 -21.82 51.73
C HIS A 251 -60.76 -22.10 52.34
N PHE A 252 -61.80 -21.38 51.90
CA PHE A 252 -63.18 -21.61 52.32
C PHE A 252 -63.68 -23.01 51.91
N PHE A 253 -63.39 -23.44 50.67
CA PHE A 253 -63.75 -24.77 50.15
C PHE A 253 -63.05 -25.91 50.91
N PHE A 254 -61.77 -25.75 51.26
CA PHE A 254 -61.06 -26.72 52.09
C PHE A 254 -61.52 -26.71 53.55
N SER A 255 -62.02 -25.58 54.08
CA SER A 255 -62.57 -25.50 55.43
C SER A 255 -63.92 -26.22 55.58
N GLU A 256 -64.77 -26.21 54.54
CA GLU A 256 -66.02 -27.00 54.51
C GLU A 256 -65.76 -28.49 54.27
N LEU A 257 -64.74 -28.85 53.46
CA LEU A 257 -64.38 -30.25 53.21
C LEU A 257 -63.72 -30.94 54.42
N ALA A 258 -63.13 -30.17 55.34
CA ALA A 258 -62.53 -30.68 56.57
C ALA A 258 -63.55 -31.11 57.64
N LEU A 259 -64.83 -30.75 57.51
CA LEU A 259 -65.87 -31.03 58.51
C LEU A 259 -66.56 -32.40 58.37
N HIS A 260 -66.27 -33.17 57.32
CA HIS A 260 -66.96 -34.45 57.05
C HIS A 260 -66.09 -35.71 57.00
N ILE A 261 -64.77 -35.62 57.24
CA ILE A 261 -63.91 -36.81 57.33
C ILE A 261 -63.04 -36.71 58.59
N SER A 262 -63.66 -37.01 59.73
CA SER A 262 -62.96 -37.41 60.94
C SER A 262 -63.12 -38.92 61.12
N PHE A 263 -62.40 -39.72 60.30
CA PHE A 263 -62.14 -41.12 60.64
C PHE A 263 -61.04 -41.12 61.71
N VAL A 264 -61.49 -41.02 62.96
CA VAL A 264 -60.67 -41.10 64.16
C VAL A 264 -60.34 -42.57 64.40
N ILE A 265 -59.12 -43.00 64.06
CA ILE A 265 -58.51 -44.15 64.73
C ILE A 265 -57.95 -43.63 66.06
N VAL A 266 -58.78 -43.61 67.09
CA VAL A 266 -58.30 -43.50 68.48
C VAL A 266 -57.79 -44.87 68.91
N GLY A 267 -56.51 -44.96 69.20
CA GLY A 267 -55.97 -45.92 70.17
C GLY A 267 -55.76 -45.20 71.49
N ARG A 268 -56.67 -45.41 72.45
CA ARG A 268 -56.49 -45.06 73.87
C ARG A 268 -56.23 -46.37 74.62
N ASN A 269 -55.14 -46.38 75.40
CA ASN A 269 -54.64 -47.43 76.29
C ASN A 269 -54.07 -48.69 75.60
N GLY A 270 -52.75 -48.84 75.71
CA GLY A 270 -51.97 -49.96 75.16
C GLY A 270 -52.33 -51.33 75.74
N GLN A 271 -53.37 -51.95 75.19
CA GLN A 271 -53.56 -53.40 75.22
C GLN A 271 -53.86 -53.92 73.81
N GLY A 272 -53.13 -54.97 73.39
CA GLY A 272 -53.25 -55.59 72.08
C GLY A 272 -52.54 -54.81 70.95
N ASN A 273 -53.15 -54.78 69.76
CA ASN A 273 -52.59 -54.20 68.52
C ASN A 273 -52.72 -52.66 68.46
N GLN A 274 -52.56 -51.97 69.59
CA GLN A 274 -52.62 -50.50 69.69
C GLN A 274 -51.24 -49.93 70.04
N LEU A 275 -50.95 -48.74 69.52
CA LEU A 275 -49.67 -48.05 69.72
C LEU A 275 -49.70 -47.16 70.97
N ASN A 276 -48.57 -47.07 71.69
CA ASN A 276 -48.40 -46.27 72.90
C ASN A 276 -47.13 -45.39 72.82
N VAL A 277 -47.32 -44.11 72.51
CA VAL A 277 -46.23 -43.15 72.22
C VAL A 277 -45.34 -43.63 71.05
N PRO A 278 -45.90 -43.76 69.84
CA PRO A 278 -45.10 -44.03 68.66
C PRO A 278 -44.17 -42.84 68.39
N MET A 279 -42.87 -43.10 68.30
CA MET A 279 -41.87 -42.02 68.19
C MET A 279 -41.38 -41.80 66.76
N SER A 280 -41.31 -42.87 65.98
CA SER A 280 -40.80 -42.83 64.61
C SER A 280 -41.43 -43.93 63.77
N LEU A 281 -41.57 -43.65 62.48
CA LEU A 281 -42.09 -44.56 61.47
C LEU A 281 -41.18 -44.58 60.24
N SER A 282 -41.05 -45.75 59.61
CA SER A 282 -40.28 -45.95 58.38
C SER A 282 -40.94 -47.01 57.50
N PHE A 283 -40.76 -46.88 56.20
CA PHE A 283 -41.24 -47.87 55.23
C PHE A 283 -40.09 -48.78 54.76
N ASP A 284 -40.41 -50.04 54.43
CA ASP A 284 -39.51 -50.89 53.66
C ASP A 284 -39.76 -50.75 52.15
N GLY A 285 -38.87 -51.36 51.34
CA GLY A 285 -38.97 -51.33 49.88
C GLY A 285 -40.19 -52.04 49.30
N GLU A 286 -40.96 -52.77 50.12
CA GLU A 286 -42.21 -53.43 49.74
C GLU A 286 -43.46 -52.61 50.16
N GLY A 287 -43.28 -51.44 50.77
CA GLY A 287 -44.38 -50.56 51.17
C GLY A 287 -45.01 -50.89 52.53
N ASN A 288 -44.39 -51.76 53.34
CA ASN A 288 -44.87 -52.01 54.70
C ASN A 288 -44.40 -50.90 55.65
N LEU A 289 -45.28 -50.50 56.57
CA LEU A 289 -44.99 -49.49 57.57
C LEU A 289 -44.48 -50.13 58.86
N TYR A 290 -43.33 -49.67 59.35
CA TYR A 290 -42.80 -50.04 60.65
C TYR A 290 -42.94 -48.85 61.59
N VAL A 291 -43.45 -49.12 62.79
CA VAL A 291 -43.63 -48.10 63.83
C VAL A 291 -42.88 -48.51 65.10
N THR A 292 -42.07 -47.60 65.63
CA THR A 292 -41.38 -47.77 66.92
C THR A 292 -42.31 -47.32 68.05
N ASP A 293 -42.83 -48.30 68.81
CA ASP A 293 -43.79 -48.12 69.88
C ASP A 293 -43.05 -48.01 71.23
N ARG A 294 -42.62 -46.78 71.56
CA ARG A 294 -41.59 -46.54 72.58
C ARG A 294 -42.00 -47.02 73.97
N TRP A 295 -43.25 -46.78 74.37
CA TRP A 295 -43.69 -47.10 75.73
C TRP A 295 -44.21 -48.53 75.89
N ASN A 296 -44.45 -49.24 74.78
CA ASN A 296 -44.64 -50.69 74.80
C ASN A 296 -43.34 -51.48 74.50
N HIS A 297 -42.21 -50.78 74.31
CA HIS A 297 -40.89 -51.36 74.05
C HIS A 297 -40.85 -52.37 72.88
N ARG A 298 -41.62 -52.10 71.81
CA ARG A 298 -41.70 -52.98 70.63
C ARG A 298 -41.64 -52.20 69.32
N ILE A 299 -41.44 -52.90 68.22
CA ILE A 299 -41.60 -52.38 66.86
C ILE A 299 -42.70 -53.20 66.19
N GLU A 300 -43.71 -52.53 65.63
CA GLU A 300 -44.81 -53.20 64.92
C GLU A 300 -44.74 -52.94 63.42
N LYS A 301 -45.00 -53.99 62.63
CA LYS A 301 -45.08 -53.95 61.16
C LYS A 301 -46.53 -54.01 60.72
N PHE A 302 -46.95 -53.01 59.95
CA PHE A 302 -48.26 -52.96 59.31
C PHE A 302 -48.08 -53.14 57.81
N LYS A 303 -48.76 -54.16 57.27
CA LYS A 303 -48.89 -54.32 55.83
C LYS A 303 -49.96 -53.36 55.35
N ILE A 304 -49.55 -52.31 54.66
CA ILE A 304 -50.48 -51.39 54.01
C ILE A 304 -50.77 -52.01 52.64
N LEU A 305 -51.98 -52.55 52.49
CA LEU A 305 -52.51 -52.89 51.17
C LEU A 305 -52.90 -51.57 50.52
N LEU A 306 -52.09 -51.11 49.56
CA LEU A 306 -52.53 -50.11 48.58
C LEU A 306 -53.32 -50.82 47.49
#